data_AF-A0A9D7TV91-F1
#
_entry.id   AF-A0A9D7TV91-F1
#
_cell.length_a   1.000
_cell.length_b   1.000
_cell.length_c   1.000
_cell.angle_alpha   90.00
_cell.angle_beta   90.00
_cell.angle_gamma   90.00
#
_symmetry.space_group_name_H-M   'P 1'
#
loop_
_entity.id
_entity.type
_entity.pdbx_description
1 polymer ?
#
loop_
_entity_poly.entity_id
_entity_poly.type
_entity_poly.pdbx_seq_one_letter_code
_entity_poly.pdbx_strand_id
1 'polypeptide(L)'
;MSITNGCGSVTTTAFGDATAQIIVRPRPTGVISGTTTICNGSSASLSIALTGTGPWSGTLSNGSSFSGSTSPITVSVSPTTSTTYTIATLSDANCTAIAADMTGSAVVTVNTAPTITCPANQTATTSSSTCIQVVTYSSSATGSPAPAITYEFTGATIGTGSEMVVALHLIKA
;
A
#
# COMPACT_ATOMS: atom_id res chain seq x y z
N MET A 1 42.30 18.77 -50.18
CA MET A 1 43.53 18.22 -49.58
C MET A 1 43.94 17.02 -50.43
N SER A 2 45.01 17.11 -51.21
CA SER A 2 45.51 16.01 -52.04
C SER A 2 46.60 15.26 -51.28
N ILE A 3 46.45 13.94 -51.14
CA ILE A 3 47.51 13.08 -50.64
C ILE A 3 48.16 12.47 -51.90
N THR A 4 49.44 12.75 -52.10
CA THR A 4 50.20 12.24 -53.24
C THR A 4 51.37 11.41 -52.72
N ASN A 5 51.55 10.20 -53.27
CA ASN A 5 52.79 9.44 -53.16
C ASN A 5 53.28 9.10 -54.58
N GLY A 6 54.51 8.63 -54.72
CA GLY A 6 55.21 8.28 -55.97
C GLY A 6 54.58 7.16 -56.80
N CYS A 7 53.34 6.73 -56.50
CA CYS A 7 52.56 5.81 -57.33
C CYS A 7 51.22 6.40 -57.83
N GLY A 8 50.91 7.67 -57.52
CA GLY A 8 49.72 8.36 -58.02
C GLY A 8 49.15 9.43 -57.08
N SER A 9 48.32 10.31 -57.64
CA SER A 9 47.56 11.32 -56.88
C SER A 9 46.08 10.96 -56.89
N VAL A 10 45.48 10.82 -55.71
CA VAL A 10 44.03 10.72 -55.58
C VAL A 10 43.50 12.08 -55.19
N THR A 11 42.75 12.71 -56.10
CA THR A 11 42.00 13.93 -55.82
C THR A 11 40.62 13.49 -55.31
N THR A 12 40.45 13.40 -54.00
CA THR A 12 39.13 13.17 -53.41
C THR A 12 38.42 14.52 -53.23
N THR A 13 37.23 14.68 -53.80
CA THR A 13 36.40 15.89 -53.66
C THR A 13 35.44 15.85 -52.47
N ALA A 14 35.56 14.87 -51.58
CA ALA A 14 34.77 14.84 -50.35
C ALA A 14 35.43 13.97 -49.29
N PHE A 15 36.10 14.59 -48.31
CA PHE A 15 35.82 14.16 -46.95
C PHE A 15 34.45 14.76 -46.67
N GLY A 16 33.39 13.99 -46.88
CA GLY A 16 32.14 14.37 -46.26
C GLY A 16 32.44 14.41 -44.78
N ASP A 17 32.31 15.58 -44.15
CA ASP A 17 32.35 15.71 -42.71
C ASP A 17 31.21 14.86 -42.17
N ALA A 18 31.48 13.56 -41.98
CA ALA A 18 30.54 12.61 -41.43
C ALA A 18 30.45 12.93 -39.95
N THR A 19 29.66 13.94 -39.62
CA THR A 19 29.35 14.27 -38.24
C THR A 19 28.49 13.14 -37.70
N ALA A 20 29.08 12.27 -36.89
CA ALA A 20 28.32 11.30 -36.12
C ALA A 20 27.48 12.07 -35.08
N GLN A 21 26.15 12.00 -35.19
CA GLN A 21 25.27 12.61 -34.21
C GLN A 21 25.18 11.69 -32.98
N ILE A 22 25.61 12.18 -31.82
CA ILE A 22 25.40 11.52 -30.53
C ILE A 22 24.06 12.02 -29.98
N ILE A 23 23.06 11.15 -29.90
CA ILE A 23 21.77 11.46 -29.29
C ILE A 23 21.78 10.94 -27.85
N VAL A 24 21.80 11.84 -26.88
CA VAL A 24 21.61 11.51 -25.46
C VAL A 24 20.15 11.69 -25.10
N ARG A 25 19.51 10.63 -24.58
CA ARG A 25 18.11 10.66 -24.15
C ARG A 25 18.04 10.72 -22.62
N PRO A 26 17.16 11.56 -22.05
CA PRO A 26 16.97 11.60 -20.60
C PRO A 26 16.35 10.29 -20.11
N ARG A 27 16.68 9.91 -18.86
CA ARG A 27 16.04 8.77 -18.20
C ARG A 27 14.57 9.10 -17.88
N PRO A 28 13.67 8.12 -17.89
CA PRO A 28 12.30 8.34 -17.47
C PRO A 28 12.22 8.60 -15.96
N THR A 29 11.31 9.47 -15.55
CA THR A 29 10.97 9.67 -14.13
C THR A 29 9.52 9.24 -13.87
N GLY A 30 9.25 8.82 -12.63
CA GLY A 30 7.92 8.39 -12.20
C GLY A 30 7.56 8.92 -10.82
N VAL A 31 6.33 9.37 -10.67
CA VAL A 31 5.75 9.80 -9.39
C VAL A 31 4.47 9.01 -9.12
N ILE A 32 4.46 8.19 -8.07
CA ILE A 32 3.26 7.45 -7.67
C ILE A 32 2.42 8.24 -6.66
N SER A 33 1.11 8.19 -6.84
CA SER A 33 0.09 8.76 -5.95
C SER A 33 -1.17 7.89 -5.91
N GLY A 34 -2.19 8.31 -5.13
CA GLY A 34 -3.43 7.55 -4.96
C GLY A 34 -3.64 6.98 -3.56
N THR A 35 -3.12 7.65 -2.52
CA THR A 35 -3.42 7.32 -1.13
C THR A 35 -4.92 7.30 -0.89
N THR A 36 -5.44 6.18 -0.39
CA THR A 36 -6.87 5.97 -0.20
C THR A 36 -7.14 4.97 0.91
N THR A 37 -8.39 4.91 1.36
CA THR A 37 -8.86 3.92 2.32
C THR A 37 -9.89 3.02 1.65
N ILE A 38 -9.75 1.71 1.82
CA ILE A 38 -10.62 0.70 1.24
C ILE A 38 -11.08 -0.30 2.30
N CYS A 39 -12.18 -1.00 2.04
CA CYS A 39 -12.52 -2.19 2.81
C CYS A 39 -11.60 -3.36 2.40
N ASN A 40 -11.41 -4.32 3.31
CA ASN A 40 -10.62 -5.53 3.04
C ASN A 40 -10.99 -6.18 1.69
N GLY A 41 -9.99 -6.34 0.82
CA GLY A 41 -10.12 -6.98 -0.49
C GLY A 41 -10.78 -6.13 -1.57
N SER A 42 -11.20 -4.89 -1.26
CA SER A 42 -11.70 -3.96 -2.28
C SER A 42 -10.55 -3.42 -3.15
N SER A 43 -10.87 -2.92 -4.34
CA SER A 43 -9.87 -2.34 -5.23
C SER A 43 -9.57 -0.88 -4.89
N ALA A 44 -8.28 -0.52 -4.98
CA ALA A 44 -7.77 0.83 -4.95
C ALA A 44 -7.09 1.15 -6.29
N SER A 45 -7.27 2.37 -6.80
CA SER A 45 -6.61 2.83 -8.02
C SER A 45 -5.43 3.73 -7.67
N LEU A 46 -4.24 3.32 -8.09
CA LEU A 46 -3.00 4.08 -7.98
C LEU A 46 -2.73 4.77 -9.31
N SER A 47 -2.14 5.97 -9.25
CA SER A 47 -1.78 6.76 -10.43
C SER A 47 -0.28 6.99 -10.46
N ILE A 48 0.33 6.70 -11.61
CA ILE A 48 1.77 6.86 -11.84
C ILE A 48 1.96 7.91 -12.94
N ALA A 49 2.36 9.11 -12.54
CA ALA A 49 2.71 10.18 -13.46
C ALA A 49 4.14 9.96 -13.97
N LEU A 50 4.30 9.90 -15.28
CA LEU A 50 5.54 9.52 -15.95
C LEU A 50 6.05 10.64 -16.87
N THR A 51 7.38 10.75 -16.98
CA THR A 51 8.08 11.56 -17.97
C THR A 51 9.06 10.71 -18.80
N GLY A 52 9.57 11.24 -19.90
CA GLY A 52 10.44 10.51 -20.83
C GLY A 52 9.70 10.16 -22.13
N THR A 53 10.12 9.09 -22.80
CA THR A 53 9.52 8.68 -24.08
C THR A 53 8.85 7.31 -23.94
N GLY A 54 7.52 7.31 -23.95
CA GLY A 54 6.75 6.07 -23.92
C GLY A 54 7.06 5.14 -25.12
N PRO A 55 6.66 3.86 -25.04
CA PRO A 55 5.93 3.25 -23.93
C PRO A 55 6.76 3.09 -22.66
N TRP A 56 6.10 3.19 -21.51
CA TRP A 56 6.69 2.93 -20.20
C TRP A 56 6.27 1.56 -19.68
N SER A 57 7.15 0.91 -18.92
CA SER A 57 6.83 -0.31 -18.20
C SER A 57 7.64 -0.43 -16.91
N GLY A 58 7.10 -1.13 -15.92
CA GLY A 58 7.73 -1.26 -14.62
C GLY A 58 6.95 -2.12 -13.65
N THR A 59 7.38 -2.09 -12.39
CA THR A 59 6.76 -2.82 -11.28
C THR A 59 6.64 -1.94 -10.05
N LEU A 60 5.62 -2.22 -9.24
CA LEU A 60 5.44 -1.66 -7.89
C LEU A 60 6.20 -2.48 -6.84
N SER A 61 6.33 -1.94 -5.63
CA SER A 61 6.99 -2.58 -4.48
C SER A 61 6.43 -3.95 -4.09
N ASN A 62 5.16 -4.21 -4.39
CA ASN A 62 4.51 -5.51 -4.17
C ASN A 62 4.69 -6.50 -5.33
N GLY A 63 5.42 -6.12 -6.39
CA GLY A 63 5.64 -6.93 -7.58
C GLY A 63 4.57 -6.78 -8.67
N SER A 64 3.51 -6.01 -8.47
CA SER A 64 2.51 -5.74 -9.52
C SER A 64 3.14 -4.99 -10.69
N SER A 65 2.95 -5.48 -11.92
CA SER A 65 3.45 -4.83 -13.12
C SER A 65 2.50 -3.76 -13.64
N PHE A 66 3.07 -2.78 -14.34
CA PHE A 66 2.32 -1.76 -15.07
C PHE A 66 3.01 -1.45 -16.39
N SER A 67 2.23 -1.09 -17.41
CA SER A 67 2.74 -0.64 -18.70
C SER A 67 1.72 0.23 -19.41
N GLY A 68 2.19 1.11 -20.29
CA GLY A 68 1.33 2.04 -21.02
C GLY A 68 2.11 3.04 -21.85
N SER A 69 1.46 3.59 -22.86
CA SER A 69 2.02 4.62 -23.75
C SER A 69 1.54 6.04 -23.41
N THR A 70 0.64 6.16 -22.44
CA THR A 70 0.04 7.43 -22.02
C THR A 70 0.29 7.62 -20.52
N SER A 71 0.71 8.83 -20.16
CA SER A 71 0.88 9.27 -18.78
C SER A 71 -0.33 10.09 -18.34
N PRO A 72 -0.88 9.90 -17.12
CA PRO A 72 -0.47 8.92 -16.12
C PRO A 72 -0.97 7.49 -16.42
N ILE A 73 -0.27 6.48 -15.89
CA ILE A 73 -0.72 5.08 -15.90
C ILE A 73 -1.49 4.78 -14.61
N THR A 74 -2.69 4.22 -14.76
CA THR A 74 -3.51 3.77 -13.62
C THR A 74 -3.28 2.28 -13.35
N VAL A 75 -3.03 1.93 -12.09
CA VAL A 75 -2.85 0.55 -11.64
C VAL A 75 -3.89 0.22 -10.57
N SER A 76 -4.61 -0.88 -10.73
CA SER A 76 -5.57 -1.36 -9.73
C SER A 76 -4.92 -2.38 -8.81
N VAL A 77 -5.07 -2.21 -7.50
CA VAL A 77 -4.54 -3.10 -6.46
C VAL A 77 -5.63 -3.45 -5.45
N SER A 78 -5.58 -4.65 -4.87
CA SER A 78 -6.57 -5.10 -3.88
C SER A 78 -5.89 -5.70 -2.64
N PRO A 79 -5.18 -4.90 -1.82
CA PRO A 79 -4.50 -5.42 -0.64
C PRO A 79 -5.50 -5.84 0.45
N THR A 80 -5.12 -6.83 1.26
CA THR A 80 -5.88 -7.30 2.43
C THR A 80 -5.37 -6.70 3.74
N THR A 81 -4.19 -6.07 3.71
CA THR A 81 -3.57 -5.35 4.83
C THR A 81 -3.12 -3.97 4.35
N SER A 82 -3.12 -2.98 5.25
CA SER A 82 -2.67 -1.63 4.91
C SER A 82 -1.25 -1.67 4.34
N THR A 83 -1.10 -1.22 3.10
CA THR A 83 0.14 -1.39 2.31
C THR A 83 0.56 -0.05 1.72
N THR A 84 1.87 0.21 1.77
CA THR A 84 2.47 1.37 1.13
C THR A 84 3.09 0.97 -0.20
N TYR A 85 2.63 1.59 -1.29
CA TYR A 85 3.09 1.34 -2.65
C TYR A 85 4.12 2.39 -3.07
N THR A 86 5.23 1.90 -3.62
CA THR A 86 6.26 2.69 -4.30
C THR A 86 6.56 2.07 -5.66
N ILE A 87 7.19 2.82 -6.56
CA ILE A 87 7.68 2.29 -7.83
C ILE A 87 8.99 1.54 -7.55
N ALA A 88 9.06 0.26 -7.94
CA ALA A 88 10.23 -0.59 -7.75
C ALA A 88 11.14 -0.61 -8.99
N THR A 89 10.54 -0.67 -10.19
CA THR A 89 11.26 -0.57 -11.45
C THR A 89 10.49 0.32 -12.41
N LEU A 90 11.23 1.02 -13.27
CA LEU A 90 10.68 1.84 -14.33
C LEU A 90 11.63 1.85 -15.52
N SER A 91 11.06 1.69 -16.71
CA SER A 91 11.74 1.75 -18.00
C SER A 91 10.84 2.46 -19.02
N ASP A 92 11.47 3.08 -20.00
CA ASP A 92 10.79 3.66 -21.17
C ASP A 92 11.36 3.04 -22.46
N ALA A 93 11.02 3.61 -23.63
CA ALA A 93 11.48 3.08 -24.91
C ALA A 93 13.01 3.10 -25.09
N ASN A 94 13.75 3.85 -24.27
CA ASN A 94 15.16 4.13 -24.47
C ASN A 94 16.04 3.67 -23.31
N CYS A 95 15.57 3.79 -22.07
CA CYS A 95 16.39 3.66 -20.89
C CYS A 95 15.61 3.12 -19.68
N THR A 96 16.36 2.66 -18.69
CA THR A 96 15.85 2.36 -17.35
C THR A 96 16.05 3.55 -16.42
N ALA A 97 15.09 3.75 -15.52
CA ALA A 97 15.19 4.72 -14.43
C ALA A 97 16.15 4.22 -13.34
N ILE A 98 16.73 5.14 -12.58
CA ILE A 98 17.40 4.82 -11.31
C ILE A 98 16.48 5.12 -10.13
N ALA A 99 16.86 4.68 -8.93
CA ALA A 99 16.06 4.89 -7.71
C ALA A 99 15.69 6.37 -7.46
N ALA A 100 16.58 7.31 -7.78
CA ALA A 100 16.33 8.74 -7.60
C ALA A 100 15.27 9.31 -8.57
N ASP A 101 15.02 8.64 -9.70
CA ASP A 101 14.03 9.06 -10.70
C ASP A 101 12.61 8.55 -10.35
N MET A 102 12.50 7.65 -9.37
CA MET A 102 11.27 7.01 -8.90
C MET A 102 10.88 7.58 -7.53
N THR A 103 9.83 8.41 -7.49
CA THR A 103 9.46 9.17 -6.30
C THR A 103 7.97 9.02 -5.97
N GLY A 104 7.56 9.59 -4.83
CA GLY A 104 6.20 9.49 -4.33
C GLY A 104 5.93 8.20 -3.55
N SER A 105 4.77 8.17 -2.91
CA SER A 105 4.29 7.05 -2.11
C SER A 105 2.77 7.09 -2.09
N ALA A 106 2.14 5.93 -2.29
CA ALA A 106 0.70 5.79 -2.18
C ALA A 106 0.37 4.81 -1.06
N VAL A 107 -0.29 5.29 -0.01
CA VAL A 107 -0.69 4.45 1.14
C VAL A 107 -2.12 3.99 0.93
N VAL A 108 -2.32 2.68 0.81
CA VAL A 108 -3.67 2.09 0.78
C VAL A 108 -3.96 1.55 2.17
N THR A 109 -4.84 2.23 2.90
CA THR A 109 -5.27 1.81 4.23
C THR A 109 -6.42 0.83 4.11
N VAL A 110 -6.32 -0.33 4.75
CA VAL A 110 -7.37 -1.35 4.74
C VAL A 110 -8.16 -1.29 6.04
N ASN A 111 -9.46 -1.03 5.91
CA ASN A 111 -10.41 -1.12 7.00
C ASN A 111 -10.97 -2.54 7.09
N THR A 112 -10.97 -3.08 8.30
CA THR A 112 -11.55 -4.39 8.62
C THR A 112 -12.72 -4.20 9.56
N ALA A 113 -13.80 -4.94 9.30
CA ALA A 113 -15.00 -4.88 10.12
C ALA A 113 -14.67 -5.28 11.57
N PRO A 114 -15.24 -4.59 12.56
CA PRO A 114 -15.03 -4.93 13.95
C PRO A 114 -15.63 -6.31 14.26
N THR A 115 -14.84 -7.19 14.87
CA THR A 115 -15.28 -8.49 15.38
C THR A 115 -15.14 -8.49 16.89
N ILE A 116 -16.24 -8.76 17.60
CA ILE A 116 -16.26 -8.82 19.06
C ILE A 116 -16.19 -10.29 19.49
N THR A 117 -15.33 -10.58 20.46
CA THR A 117 -15.28 -11.87 21.16
C THR A 117 -15.72 -11.66 22.60
N CYS A 118 -16.83 -12.31 22.96
CA CYS A 118 -17.36 -12.29 24.31
C CYS A 118 -16.76 -13.43 25.15
N PRO A 119 -16.49 -13.22 26.44
CA PRO A 119 -16.22 -14.34 27.35
C PRO A 119 -17.46 -15.23 27.50
N ALA A 120 -17.25 -16.47 27.93
CA ALA A 120 -18.35 -17.35 28.34
C ALA A 120 -19.11 -16.77 29.54
N ASN A 121 -20.31 -17.30 29.79
CA ASN A 121 -21.05 -16.98 31.01
C ASN A 121 -20.19 -17.31 32.23
N GLN A 122 -20.02 -16.33 33.12
CA GLN A 122 -19.23 -16.49 34.32
C GLN A 122 -20.15 -16.77 35.51
N THR A 123 -19.81 -17.78 36.30
CA THR A 123 -20.46 -18.07 37.57
C THR A 123 -19.43 -17.91 38.69
N ALA A 124 -19.79 -17.17 39.73
CA ALA A 124 -18.98 -17.03 40.93
C ALA A 124 -19.78 -17.49 42.15
N THR A 125 -19.14 -18.30 42.98
CA THR A 125 -19.67 -18.74 44.27
C THR A 125 -18.72 -18.29 45.37
N THR A 126 -19.27 -17.79 46.47
CA THR A 126 -18.48 -17.50 47.66
C THR A 126 -18.42 -18.74 48.56
N SER A 127 -17.29 -18.95 49.23
CA SER A 127 -17.18 -19.99 50.26
C SER A 127 -17.71 -19.49 51.61
N SER A 128 -18.09 -20.41 52.50
CA SER A 128 -18.44 -20.06 53.88
C SER A 128 -17.26 -19.31 54.51
N SER A 129 -17.49 -18.08 54.98
CA SER A 129 -16.51 -17.07 55.49
C SER A 129 -15.93 -16.04 54.49
N THR A 130 -16.31 -16.06 53.21
CA THR A 130 -15.94 -14.99 52.24
C THR A 130 -17.17 -14.21 51.77
N CYS A 131 -17.17 -12.88 51.93
CA CYS A 131 -18.29 -12.01 51.54
C CYS A 131 -18.12 -11.36 50.15
N ILE A 132 -16.97 -11.54 49.49
CA ILE A 132 -16.64 -10.89 48.23
C ILE A 132 -15.99 -11.91 47.29
N GLN A 133 -16.50 -11.97 46.06
CA GLN A 133 -15.89 -12.68 44.94
C GLN A 133 -15.86 -11.74 43.73
N VAL A 134 -14.70 -11.53 43.13
CA VAL A 134 -14.56 -10.72 41.92
C VAL A 134 -14.78 -11.60 40.69
N VAL A 135 -15.65 -11.14 39.78
CA VAL A 135 -15.83 -11.73 38.45
C VAL A 135 -15.25 -10.78 37.42
N THR A 136 -14.30 -11.27 36.63
CA THR A 136 -13.69 -10.49 35.55
C THR A 136 -14.29 -10.92 34.21
N TYR A 137 -14.80 -9.93 33.48
CA TYR A 137 -15.24 -10.08 32.09
C TYR A 137 -14.23 -9.37 31.19
N SER A 138 -13.50 -10.13 30.37
CA SER A 138 -12.57 -9.60 29.37
C SER A 138 -13.13 -9.87 27.98
N SER A 139 -13.82 -8.90 27.38
CA SER A 139 -14.11 -8.96 25.95
C SER A 139 -12.93 -8.39 25.16
N SER A 140 -12.80 -8.83 23.93
CA SER A 140 -11.84 -8.28 22.98
C SER A 140 -12.54 -7.92 21.69
N ALA A 141 -12.00 -6.92 21.00
CA ALA A 141 -12.47 -6.51 19.69
C ALA A 141 -11.27 -6.36 18.76
N THR A 142 -11.39 -6.92 17.56
CA THR A 142 -10.42 -6.76 16.47
C THR A 142 -11.05 -5.95 15.36
N GLY A 143 -10.26 -5.20 14.58
CA GLY A 143 -10.75 -4.32 13.52
C GLY A 143 -9.75 -3.22 13.19
N SER A 144 -9.98 -2.54 12.06
CA SER A 144 -9.18 -1.42 11.60
C SER A 144 -10.11 -0.33 11.02
N PRO A 145 -10.08 0.91 11.55
CA PRO A 145 -9.33 1.34 12.73
C PRO A 145 -9.71 0.58 14.00
N ALA A 146 -8.84 0.58 15.02
CA ALA A 146 -9.04 -0.18 16.24
C ALA A 146 -10.40 0.19 16.90
N PRO A 147 -11.31 -0.77 17.09
CA PRO A 147 -12.63 -0.48 17.64
C PRO A 147 -12.56 -0.16 19.14
N ALA A 148 -13.39 0.77 19.59
CA ALA A 148 -13.61 1.02 21.01
C ALA A 148 -14.66 0.04 21.56
N ILE A 149 -14.40 -0.51 22.75
CA ILE A 149 -15.37 -1.35 23.47
C ILE A 149 -16.02 -0.52 24.56
N THR A 150 -17.35 -0.45 24.56
CA THR A 150 -18.13 0.15 25.64
C THR A 150 -18.95 -0.92 26.34
N TYR A 151 -18.96 -0.87 27.67
CA TYR A 151 -19.65 -1.81 28.53
C TYR A 151 -20.84 -1.13 29.20
N GLU A 152 -22.00 -1.77 29.15
CA GLU A 152 -23.15 -1.36 29.94
C GLU A 152 -23.64 -2.55 30.79
N PHE A 153 -23.73 -2.32 32.10
CA PHE A 153 -24.32 -3.28 33.01
C PHE A 153 -25.83 -3.09 33.02
N THR A 154 -26.57 -4.16 32.79
CA THR A 154 -28.04 -4.17 32.87
C THR A 154 -28.50 -5.28 33.82
N GLY A 155 -29.64 -5.07 34.48
CA GLY A 155 -30.20 -6.01 35.44
C GLY A 155 -30.04 -5.54 36.89
N ALA A 156 -30.32 -6.44 37.85
CA ALA A 156 -30.20 -6.12 39.26
C ALA A 156 -28.73 -5.95 39.64
N THR A 157 -28.35 -4.78 40.17
CA THR A 157 -27.01 -4.50 40.73
C THR A 157 -26.94 -4.72 42.24
N ILE A 158 -28.09 -5.00 42.89
CA ILE A 158 -28.21 -5.39 44.30
C ILE A 158 -29.35 -6.43 44.39
N GLY A 159 -29.11 -7.55 45.06
CA GLY A 159 -30.12 -8.60 45.27
C GLY A 159 -29.87 -9.42 46.53
N THR A 160 -30.94 -9.96 47.13
CA THR A 160 -30.90 -10.89 48.27
C THR A 160 -31.57 -12.20 47.87
N GLY A 161 -30.87 -13.34 47.95
CA GLY A 161 -31.40 -14.65 47.54
C GLY A 161 -30.31 -15.66 47.16
N SER A 162 -30.72 -16.84 46.64
CA SER A 162 -29.80 -17.92 46.23
C SER A 162 -29.10 -17.68 44.88
N GLU A 163 -29.58 -16.71 44.10
CA GLU A 163 -29.03 -16.39 42.77
C GLU A 163 -29.29 -14.91 42.43
N MET A 164 -28.30 -14.25 41.83
CA MET A 164 -28.39 -12.88 41.32
C MET A 164 -27.80 -12.89 39.91
N VAL A 165 -28.56 -12.41 38.93
CA VAL A 165 -28.16 -12.40 37.52
C VAL A 165 -27.82 -10.97 37.10
N VAL A 166 -26.56 -10.73 36.75
CA VAL A 166 -26.09 -9.49 36.13
C VAL A 166 -25.81 -9.79 34.66
N ALA A 167 -26.42 -9.05 33.74
CA ALA A 167 -26.15 -9.17 32.31
C ALA A 167 -25.26 -8.01 31.87
N LEU A 168 -24.08 -8.34 31.34
CA LEU A 168 -23.21 -7.39 30.66
C LEU A 168 -23.64 -7.29 29.19
N HIS A 169 -24.21 -6.16 28.81
CA HIS A 169 -24.50 -5.87 27.41
C HIS A 169 -23.31 -5.15 26.77
N LEU A 170 -22.84 -5.71 25.65
CA LEU A 170 -21.83 -5.08 24.81
C LEU A 170 -22.53 -4.21 23.78
N ILE A 171 -22.24 -2.92 23.80
CA ILE A 171 -22.75 -1.99 22.80
C ILE A 171 -21.70 -1.83 21.72
N LYS A 172 -22.12 -2.03 20.48
CA LYS A 172 -21.33 -1.67 19.30
C LYS A 172 -21.31 -0.14 19.21
N ALA A 173 -20.12 0.46 19.32
CA ALA A 173 -19.92 1.87 19.02
C ALA A 173 -20.19 2.15 17.52
#